data_AF-A0AAD5DA92-F1
#
_entry.id   AF-A0AAD5DA92-F1
#
_cell.length_a   1.000
_cell.length_b   1.000
_cell.length_c   1.000
_cell.angle_alpha   90.00
_cell.angle_beta   90.00
_cell.angle_gamma   90.00
#
_symmetry.space_group_name_H-M   'P 1'
#
loop_
_entity.id
_entity.type
_entity.pdbx_description
1 polymer ?
#
loop_
_entity_poly.entity_id
_entity_poly.type
_entity_poly.pdbx_seq_one_letter_code
_entity_poly.pdbx_strand_id
1 'polypeptide(L)'
;NGGGMDPEKMRHCMSLGYSLKSKVKDTIGQYGNGFKTSTMRLGADVIVFSRCSGKHGKRSTQSIGLLSYTFLRTTGKEDIVVPMLDYEQDGREWKKMKRLSTRDWDRNLEAVVQWSPFSSESDLLKQVNFLSCMVILILSIHI
;
A
#
# COMPACT_ATOMS: atom_id res chain seq x y z
N ASN A 1 18.76 -0.27 -0.79
CA ASN A 1 17.77 0.73 -1.25
C ASN A 1 17.01 0.18 -2.45
N GLY A 2 16.01 -0.68 -2.23
CA GLY A 2 15.13 -1.14 -3.32
C GLY A 2 14.30 0.05 -3.79
N GLY A 3 14.22 0.32 -5.09
CA GLY A 3 13.70 1.58 -5.64
C GLY A 3 12.22 1.91 -5.43
N GLY A 4 11.57 1.33 -4.42
CA GLY A 4 10.16 1.51 -4.11
C GLY A 4 9.21 0.81 -5.08
N MET A 5 7.94 0.76 -4.71
CA MET A 5 6.85 0.39 -5.61
C MET A 5 6.11 1.66 -6.02
N ASP A 6 6.00 1.88 -7.32
CA ASP A 6 5.01 2.81 -7.87
C ASP A 6 3.58 2.30 -7.56
N PRO A 7 2.54 3.15 -7.67
CA PRO A 7 1.17 2.80 -7.31
C PRO A 7 0.64 1.53 -7.99
N GLU A 8 1.06 1.25 -9.22
CA GLU A 8 0.63 0.06 -9.96
C GLU A 8 1.31 -1.19 -9.41
N LYS A 9 2.63 -1.15 -9.20
CA LYS A 9 3.36 -2.24 -8.54
C LYS A 9 2.87 -2.52 -7.13
N MET A 10 2.47 -1.48 -6.38
CA MET A 10 1.90 -1.62 -5.05
C MET A 10 0.58 -2.40 -5.10
N ARG A 11 -0.33 -2.05 -6.02
CA ARG A 11 -1.61 -2.78 -6.23
C ARG A 11 -1.38 -4.23 -6.60
N HIS A 12 -0.44 -4.47 -7.50
CA HIS A 12 -0.01 -5.80 -7.88
C HIS A 12 0.55 -6.60 -6.70
N CYS A 13 1.34 -5.98 -5.83
CA CYS A 13 1.85 -6.61 -4.62
C CYS A 13 0.73 -6.99 -3.65
N MET A 14 -0.33 -6.17 -3.55
CA MET A 14 -1.47 -6.39 -2.67
C MET A 14 -2.52 -7.36 -3.26
N SER A 15 -2.56 -7.56 -4.57
CA SER A 15 -3.49 -8.49 -5.25
C SER A 15 -3.02 -9.94 -5.10
N LEU A 16 -3.89 -10.85 -4.62
CA LEU A 16 -3.54 -12.28 -4.47
C LEU A 16 -3.10 -12.89 -5.81
N GLY A 17 -2.04 -13.70 -5.79
CA GLY A 17 -1.59 -14.47 -6.96
C GLY A 17 -0.84 -13.69 -8.04
N TYR A 18 -0.64 -12.38 -7.93
CA TYR A 18 0.09 -11.62 -8.95
C TYR A 18 1.59 -11.54 -8.65
N SER A 19 2.42 -12.08 -9.55
CA SER A 19 3.88 -11.91 -9.52
C SER A 19 4.42 -11.55 -10.90
N LEU A 20 5.03 -10.37 -11.01
CA LEU A 20 5.84 -9.98 -12.17
C LEU A 20 7.08 -10.87 -12.33
N LYS A 21 7.47 -11.59 -11.28
CA LYS A 21 8.63 -12.50 -11.26
C LYS A 21 8.32 -13.89 -11.81
N SER A 22 7.05 -14.18 -12.11
CA SER A 22 6.64 -15.44 -12.75
C SER A 22 7.29 -15.66 -14.13
N LYS A 23 7.71 -14.57 -14.81
CA LYS A 23 8.33 -14.59 -16.14
C LYS A 23 9.87 -14.58 -16.14
N VAL A 24 10.51 -14.56 -14.97
CA VAL A 24 11.98 -14.53 -14.85
C VAL A 24 12.44 -15.79 -14.11
N LYS A 25 13.06 -16.73 -14.84
CA LYS A 25 13.78 -17.88 -14.25
C LYS A 25 14.83 -17.35 -13.25
N ASP A 26 14.92 -17.98 -12.09
CA ASP A 26 15.90 -17.71 -11.01
C ASP A 26 15.65 -16.51 -10.09
N THR A 27 14.39 -16.04 -9.96
CA THR A 27 14.04 -15.03 -8.95
C THR A 27 13.23 -15.60 -7.78
N ILE A 28 13.65 -15.33 -6.54
CA ILE A 28 12.88 -15.67 -5.34
C ILE A 28 11.58 -14.84 -5.31
N GLY A 29 10.43 -15.51 -5.10
CA GLY A 29 9.10 -14.88 -5.04
C GLY A 29 8.22 -15.07 -6.30
N GLN A 30 8.41 -16.14 -7.07
CA GLN A 30 7.64 -16.42 -8.29
C GLN A 30 6.13 -16.56 -8.07
N TYR A 31 5.70 -16.99 -6.88
CA TYR A 31 4.29 -17.24 -6.57
C TYR A 31 3.47 -15.99 -6.21
N GLY A 32 4.10 -14.83 -5.95
CA GLY A 32 3.37 -13.58 -5.64
C GLY A 32 2.60 -13.58 -4.30
N ASN A 33 2.66 -14.69 -3.57
CA ASN A 33 1.94 -14.90 -2.32
C ASN A 33 2.84 -14.76 -1.09
N GLY A 34 4.17 -14.84 -1.23
CA GLY A 34 5.11 -14.82 -0.10
C GLY A 34 4.95 -13.60 0.81
N PHE A 35 4.65 -12.43 0.24
CA PHE A 35 4.34 -11.24 1.04
C PHE A 35 3.08 -11.46 1.90
N LYS A 36 2.02 -11.98 1.30
CA LYS A 36 0.70 -12.11 1.94
C LYS A 36 0.67 -13.25 2.96
N THR A 37 1.22 -14.43 2.63
CA THR A 37 1.29 -15.59 3.52
C THR A 37 2.18 -15.34 4.74
N SER A 38 3.29 -14.63 4.59
CA SER A 38 4.18 -14.32 5.72
C SER A 38 3.61 -13.21 6.60
N THR A 39 2.94 -12.23 6.00
CA THR A 39 2.42 -11.06 6.72
C THR A 39 1.11 -11.36 7.45
N MET A 40 0.18 -12.11 6.84
CA MET A 40 -1.04 -12.57 7.52
C MET A 40 -0.77 -13.57 8.65
N ARG A 41 0.43 -14.18 8.68
CA ARG A 41 0.87 -15.03 9.79
C ARG A 41 1.45 -14.24 10.96
N LEU A 42 1.84 -12.98 10.73
CA LEU A 42 2.38 -12.06 11.73
C LEU A 42 1.31 -11.11 12.30
N GLY A 43 0.18 -10.94 11.61
CA GLY A 43 -0.94 -10.09 12.06
C GLY A 43 -2.19 -10.24 11.21
N ALA A 44 -3.36 -9.99 11.81
CA ALA A 44 -4.64 -9.97 11.10
C ALA A 44 -4.76 -8.76 10.15
N ASP A 45 -4.12 -7.65 10.54
CA ASP A 45 -4.22 -6.38 9.86
C ASP A 45 -2.84 -5.78 9.63
N VAL A 46 -2.63 -5.24 8.43
CA VAL A 46 -1.33 -4.82 7.93
C VAL A 46 -1.50 -3.55 7.12
N ILE A 47 -0.81 -2.50 7.53
CA ILE A 47 -0.61 -1.32 6.70
C ILE A 47 0.74 -1.41 5.98
N VAL A 48 0.83 -0.87 4.77
CA VAL A 48 2.05 -0.87 3.96
C VAL A 48 2.27 0.52 3.42
N PHE A 49 3.47 1.04 3.62
CA PHE A 49 3.92 2.31 3.06
C PHE A 49 4.94 2.05 1.95
N SER A 50 4.85 2.81 0.86
CA SER A 50 5.82 2.75 -0.23
C SER A 50 6.13 4.16 -0.71
N ARG A 51 7.39 4.43 -1.00
CA ARG A 51 7.85 5.62 -1.70
C ARG A 51 8.74 5.18 -2.86
N CYS A 52 8.38 5.58 -4.07
CA CYS A 52 9.15 5.35 -5.28
C CYS A 52 9.72 6.68 -5.76
N SER A 53 11.05 6.79 -5.77
CA SER A 53 11.73 7.90 -6.43
C SER A 53 11.52 7.74 -7.93
N GLY A 54 10.87 8.71 -8.56
CA GLY A 54 10.56 8.65 -9.98
C GLY A 54 11.83 8.37 -10.81
N LYS A 55 11.75 7.42 -11.74
CA LYS A 55 12.84 7.09 -12.67
C LYS A 55 12.37 7.32 -14.11
N HIS A 56 13.29 7.63 -15.01
CA HIS A 56 13.02 7.78 -16.45
C HIS A 56 11.92 8.80 -16.77
N GLY A 57 11.98 9.99 -16.16
CA GLY A 57 11.02 11.08 -16.39
C GLY A 57 9.67 10.91 -15.69
N LYS A 58 9.46 9.84 -14.93
CA LYS A 58 8.28 9.69 -14.06
C LYS A 58 8.45 10.53 -12.79
N ARG A 59 7.34 11.05 -12.27
CA ARG A 59 7.30 11.74 -10.98
C ARG A 59 7.49 10.74 -9.83
N SER A 60 7.99 11.23 -8.70
CA SER A 60 8.03 10.42 -7.48
C SER A 60 6.63 10.16 -6.96
N THR A 61 6.42 8.99 -6.38
CA THR A 61 5.11 8.57 -5.87
C THR A 61 5.22 8.04 -4.45
N GLN A 62 4.13 8.16 -3.71
CA GLN A 62 3.94 7.52 -2.42
C GLN A 62 2.63 6.76 -2.43
N SER A 63 2.62 5.57 -1.85
CA SER A 63 1.44 4.73 -1.75
C SER A 63 1.29 4.19 -0.34
N ILE A 64 0.06 4.13 0.13
CA ILE A 64 -0.35 3.54 1.40
C ILE A 64 -1.41 2.49 1.07
N GLY A 65 -1.23 1.27 1.55
CA GLY A 65 -2.20 0.20 1.38
C GLY A 65 -2.52 -0.47 2.70
N LEU A 66 -3.80 -0.78 2.92
CA LEU A 66 -4.26 -1.51 4.10
C LEU A 66 -4.77 -2.89 3.69
N LEU A 67 -4.07 -3.94 4.10
CA LEU A 67 -4.54 -5.32 4.05
C LEU A 67 -5.06 -5.68 5.45
N SER A 68 -6.35 -5.52 5.66
CA SER A 68 -6.99 -5.73 6.96
C SER A 68 -8.07 -6.79 6.88
N TYR A 69 -7.86 -7.90 7.58
CA TYR A 69 -8.88 -8.94 7.74
C TYR A 69 -10.05 -8.44 8.59
N THR A 70 -9.77 -7.63 9.61
CA THR A 70 -10.78 -7.05 10.50
C THR A 70 -11.71 -6.12 9.73
N PHE A 71 -11.17 -5.26 8.86
CA PHE A 71 -11.94 -4.43 7.93
C PHE A 71 -12.87 -5.27 7.05
N LEU A 72 -12.34 -6.31 6.38
CA LEU A 72 -13.12 -7.14 5.46
C LEU A 72 -14.24 -7.89 6.18
N ARG A 73 -13.95 -8.49 7.34
CA ARG A 73 -14.95 -9.20 8.16
C ARG A 73 -16.01 -8.26 8.70
N THR A 74 -15.63 -7.13 9.28
CA THR A 74 -16.58 -6.21 9.93
C THR A 74 -17.47 -5.52 8.92
N THR A 75 -16.96 -5.21 7.73
CA THR A 75 -17.76 -4.58 6.66
C THR A 75 -18.47 -5.59 5.76
N GLY A 76 -18.38 -6.90 6.06
CA GLY A 76 -19.09 -7.94 5.33
C GLY A 76 -18.66 -8.06 3.86
N LYS A 77 -17.41 -7.75 3.54
CA LYS A 77 -16.90 -7.79 2.16
C LYS A 77 -16.67 -9.23 1.72
N GLU A 78 -17.38 -9.64 0.68
CA GLU A 78 -17.23 -10.97 0.06
C GLU A 78 -15.97 -11.06 -0.81
N ASP A 79 -15.60 -9.93 -1.45
CA ASP A 79 -14.37 -9.78 -2.22
C ASP A 79 -13.26 -9.11 -1.41
N ILE A 80 -12.01 -9.46 -1.72
CA ILE A 80 -10.84 -8.82 -1.11
C ILE A 80 -10.69 -7.41 -1.68
N VAL A 81 -11.05 -6.43 -0.84
CA VAL A 81 -10.86 -5.01 -1.10
C VAL A 81 -9.70 -4.49 -0.28
N VAL A 82 -8.76 -3.82 -0.94
CA VAL A 82 -7.59 -3.19 -0.29
C VAL A 82 -7.73 -1.68 -0.43
N PRO A 83 -8.09 -0.94 0.63
CA PRO A 83 -8.03 0.51 0.64
C PRO A 83 -6.62 0.99 0.30
N MET A 84 -6.51 1.89 -0.67
CA MET A 84 -5.23 2.41 -1.12
C MET A 84 -5.27 3.91 -1.37
N LEU A 85 -4.26 4.60 -0.85
CA LEU A 85 -4.01 6.02 -1.02
C LEU A 85 -2.73 6.21 -1.82
N ASP A 86 -2.83 6.89 -2.95
CA ASP A 86 -1.70 7.18 -3.82
C ASP A 86 -1.49 8.70 -3.90
N TYR A 87 -0.23 9.10 -3.89
CA TYR A 87 0.20 10.49 -4.03
C TYR A 87 1.30 10.56 -5.09
N GLU A 88 1.28 11.63 -5.87
CA GLU A 88 2.30 11.97 -6.85
C GLU A 88 2.95 13.29 -6.47
N GLN A 89 4.27 13.37 -6.61
CA GLN A 89 5.00 14.61 -6.37
C GLN A 89 4.87 15.54 -7.60
N ASP A 90 4.29 16.71 -7.38
CA ASP A 90 4.24 17.79 -8.37
C ASP A 90 5.02 19.00 -7.83
N GLY A 91 6.24 19.17 -8.35
CA GLY A 91 7.20 20.13 -7.80
C GLY A 91 7.59 19.78 -6.37
N ARG A 92 7.23 20.64 -5.41
CA ARG A 92 7.50 20.44 -3.97
C ARG A 92 6.32 19.86 -3.21
N GLU A 93 5.15 19.75 -3.84
CA GLU A 93 3.91 19.33 -3.18
C GLU A 93 3.54 17.89 -3.55
N TRP A 94 2.92 17.18 -2.60
CA TRP A 94 2.33 15.86 -2.85
C TRP A 94 0.85 16.03 -3.21
N LYS A 95 0.46 15.59 -4.40
CA LYS A 95 -0.91 15.65 -4.89
C LYS A 95 -1.58 14.29 -4.79
N LYS A 96 -2.83 14.28 -4.31
CA LYS A 96 -3.69 13.09 -4.24
C LYS A 96 -3.94 12.54 -5.64
N MET A 97 -3.63 11.27 -5.86
CA MET A 97 -3.95 10.59 -7.11
C MET A 97 -5.38 10.05 -7.06
N LYS A 98 -6.29 10.73 -7.74
CA LYS A 98 -7.71 10.34 -7.84
C LYS A 98 -7.88 9.47 -9.08
N ARG A 99 -7.84 8.15 -8.91
CA ARG A 99 -7.89 7.20 -10.04
C ARG A 99 -9.29 7.06 -10.64
N LEU A 100 -10.31 6.93 -9.80
CA LEU A 100 -11.71 6.74 -10.21
C LEU A 100 -12.53 8.00 -9.93
N SER A 101 -12.57 8.40 -8.65
CA SER A 101 -13.23 9.63 -8.22
C SER A 101 -12.62 10.18 -6.94
N THR A 102 -12.96 11.43 -6.60
CA THR A 102 -12.61 12.01 -5.29
C THR A 102 -13.26 11.21 -4.15
N ARG A 103 -14.52 10.78 -4.31
CA ARG A 103 -15.26 10.04 -3.28
C ARG A 103 -14.62 8.70 -2.94
N ASP A 104 -14.05 8.01 -3.92
CA ASP A 104 -13.37 6.74 -3.67
C ASP A 104 -12.07 6.95 -2.89
N TRP A 105 -11.37 8.05 -3.17
CA TRP A 105 -10.20 8.44 -2.40
C TRP A 105 -10.58 8.74 -0.95
N ASP A 106 -11.64 9.50 -0.72
CA ASP A 106 -12.12 9.86 0.63
C ASP A 106 -12.54 8.61 1.42
N ARG A 107 -13.27 7.67 0.79
CA ARG A 107 -13.64 6.37 1.40
C ARG A 107 -12.42 5.52 1.74
N ASN A 108 -11.41 5.52 0.89
CA ASN A 108 -10.16 4.81 1.19
C ASN A 108 -9.42 5.48 2.35
N LEU A 109 -9.42 6.81 2.44
CA LEU A 109 -8.78 7.51 3.55
C LEU A 109 -9.50 7.18 4.86
N GLU A 110 -10.83 7.26 4.86
CA GLU A 110 -11.67 6.91 6.01
C GLU A 110 -11.39 5.48 6.47
N ALA A 111 -11.38 4.51 5.55
CA ALA A 111 -11.05 3.13 5.88
C ALA A 111 -9.63 2.97 6.43
N VAL A 112 -8.63 3.62 5.84
CA VAL A 112 -7.26 3.54 6.37
C VAL A 112 -7.18 4.15 7.76
N VAL A 113 -7.77 5.31 8.00
CA VAL A 113 -7.73 5.97 9.32
C VAL A 113 -8.50 5.17 10.37
N GLN A 114 -9.66 4.63 10.02
CA GLN A 114 -10.48 3.85 10.96
C GLN A 114 -9.85 2.51 11.36
N TRP A 115 -9.17 1.85 10.41
CA TRP A 115 -8.67 0.49 10.56
C TRP A 115 -7.14 0.41 10.62
N SER A 116 -6.48 1.52 10.97
CA SER A 116 -5.04 1.58 11.20
C SER A 116 -4.72 2.32 12.50
N PRO A 117 -3.49 2.23 13.03
CA PRO A 117 -3.11 2.95 14.25
C PRO A 117 -2.90 4.47 14.02
N PHE A 118 -3.29 5.00 12.87
CA PHE A 118 -3.12 6.41 12.51
C PHE A 118 -4.48 7.12 12.47
N SER A 119 -4.60 8.22 13.21
CA SER A 119 -5.87 8.94 13.37
C SER A 119 -6.14 9.98 12.27
N SER A 120 -5.20 10.21 11.35
CA SER A 120 -5.35 11.25 10.31
C SER A 120 -4.48 11.03 9.07
N GLU A 121 -4.85 11.68 7.96
CA GLU A 121 -4.01 11.77 6.74
C GLU A 121 -2.61 12.32 7.07
N SER A 122 -2.54 13.33 7.93
CA SER A 122 -1.28 13.96 8.33
C SER A 122 -0.34 12.97 9.03
N ASP A 123 -0.86 12.10 9.89
CA ASP A 123 -0.04 11.10 10.61
C ASP A 123 0.47 10.01 9.67
N LEU A 124 -0.37 9.58 8.73
CA LEU A 124 0.02 8.69 7.64
C LEU A 124 1.15 9.30 6.81
N LEU A 125 1.02 10.57 6.40
CA LEU A 125 2.04 11.26 5.60
C LEU A 125 3.33 11.50 6.37
N LYS A 126 3.27 11.81 7.68
CA LYS A 126 4.48 11.89 8.54
C LYS A 126 5.23 10.57 8.51
N GLN A 127 4.53 9.45 8.65
CA GLN A 127 5.15 8.12 8.60
C GLN A 127 5.85 7.90 7.27
N VAL A 128 5.20 8.15 6.13
CA VAL A 128 5.82 7.98 4.81
C VAL A 128 7.02 8.92 4.61
N ASN A 129 6.95 10.14 5.14
CA ASN A 129 8.02 11.12 4.99
C ASN A 129 9.29 10.72 5.73
N PHE A 130 9.17 10.08 6.89
CA PHE A 130 10.30 9.53 7.64
C PHE A 130 11.01 8.38 6.89
N LEU A 131 10.32 7.70 5.97
CA LEU A 131 10.88 6.59 5.21
C LEU A 131 11.71 7.11 4.02
N SER A 132 13.00 6.75 3.99
CA SER A 132 13.97 7.23 2.99
C SER A 132 13.87 6.53 1.64
N CYS A 133 13.61 5.22 1.59
CA CYS A 133 13.27 4.47 0.36
C CYS A 133 12.82 3.03 0.72
N MET A 134 11.74 2.54 0.09
CA MET A 134 11.12 1.21 0.28
C MET A 134 11.19 0.64 1.71
N VAL A 135 10.25 1.03 2.56
CA VAL A 135 10.06 0.38 3.86
C VAL A 135 8.64 -0.12 3.97
N ILE A 136 8.50 -1.44 3.88
CA ILE A 136 7.27 -2.14 4.25
C ILE A 136 7.24 -2.15 5.78
N LEU A 137 6.57 -1.17 6.38
CA LEU A 137 6.28 -1.20 7.81
C LEU A 137 5.03 -2.05 8.04
N ILE A 138 5.20 -3.34 8.32
CA ILE A 138 4.11 -4.21 8.75
C ILE A 138 3.83 -3.88 10.22
N LEU A 139 2.85 -3.03 10.48
CA LEU A 139 2.25 -2.99 11.81
C LEU A 139 1.22 -4.11 11.83
N SER A 140 1.48 -5.15 12.62
CA SER A 140 0.43 -6.07 13.04
C SER A 140 -0.49 -5.28 13.96
N ILE A 141 -1.68 -4.98 13.47
CA ILE A 141 -2.64 -4.17 14.21
C ILE A 141 -3.56 -5.12 14.98
N HIS A 142 -3.55 -5.03 16.31
CA HIS A 142 -4.62 -5.55 17.15
C HIS A 142 -5.49 -4.33 17.53
N ILE A 143 -6.49 -4.04 16.71
CA ILE A 143 -7.54 -3.05 17.03
C ILE A 143 -8.63 -3.74 17.82
#